data_AF-A0A9D5ZU09-F1
#
_entry.id   AF-A0A9D5ZU09-F1
#
_cell.length_a   1.000
_cell.length_b   1.000
_cell.length_c   1.000
_cell.angle_alpha   90.00
_cell.angle_beta   90.00
_cell.angle_gamma   90.00
#
_symmetry.space_group_name_H-M   'P 1'
#
loop_
_entity.id
_entity.type
_entity.pdbx_description
1 polymer ?
#
loop_
_entity_poly.entity_id
_entity_poly.type
_entity_poly.pdbx_seq_one_letter_code
_entity_poly.pdbx_strand_id
1 'polypeptide(L)'
;ELLPPDINNSDIQFKIIGNSIKFGLEAVKGVGVDATESIISTRGTSPFISLEDFVTRLDSQKVNKKVLESLIKSGAFDLLIKT
;
A
#
# COMPACT_ATOMS: atom_id res chain seq x y z
N GLU A 1 16.81 2.92 -9.82
CA GLU A 1 16.47 3.52 -8.50
C GLU A 1 15.47 2.62 -7.79
N LEU A 2 15.44 2.62 -6.46
CA LEU A 2 14.46 1.88 -5.67
C LEU A 2 13.39 2.87 -5.17
N LEU A 3 12.17 2.76 -5.72
CA LEU A 3 11.06 3.64 -5.39
C LEU A 3 10.35 3.14 -4.12
N PRO A 4 9.91 4.04 -3.23
CA PRO A 4 9.20 3.68 -2.00
C PRO A 4 7.88 2.95 -2.29
N PRO A 5 7.34 2.22 -1.30
CA PRO A 5 6.01 1.64 -1.41
C PRO A 5 4.97 2.74 -1.63
N ASP A 6 3.85 2.34 -2.17
CA ASP A 6 2.74 3.21 -2.57
C ASP A 6 1.48 2.35 -2.67
N ILE A 7 0.45 2.67 -1.89
CA ILE A 7 -0.81 1.92 -1.86
C ILE A 7 -1.49 1.80 -3.23
N ASN A 8 -1.29 2.78 -4.11
CA ASN A 8 -1.93 2.86 -5.43
C ASN A 8 -1.07 2.26 -6.54
N ASN A 9 0.26 2.26 -6.38
CA ASN A 9 1.17 1.86 -7.46
C ASN A 9 2.03 0.62 -7.15
N SER A 10 2.06 0.15 -5.90
CA SER A 10 2.82 -1.06 -5.51
C SER A 10 1.96 -2.31 -5.66
N ASP A 11 2.62 -3.44 -5.96
CA ASP A 11 1.98 -4.77 -5.96
C ASP A 11 2.43 -5.57 -4.75
N ILE A 12 2.11 -6.88 -4.70
CA ILE A 12 2.47 -7.75 -3.58
C ILE A 12 3.98 -7.74 -3.41
N GLN A 13 4.67 -8.11 -4.49
CA GLN A 13 6.12 -8.19 -4.59
C GLN A 13 6.70 -6.98 -5.32
N PHE A 14 8.02 -6.89 -5.31
CA PHE A 14 8.73 -5.88 -6.09
C PHE A 14 8.40 -6.01 -7.58
N LYS A 15 8.31 -4.87 -8.26
CA LYS A 15 8.10 -4.83 -9.70
C LYS A 15 8.98 -3.81 -10.40
N ILE A 16 9.26 -4.06 -11.67
CA ILE A 16 10.01 -3.15 -12.52
C ILE A 16 9.06 -2.08 -13.08
N ILE A 17 9.42 -0.81 -12.93
CA ILE A 17 8.73 0.34 -13.53
C ILE A 17 9.78 1.17 -14.28
N GLY A 18 9.80 1.05 -15.61
CA GLY A 18 10.84 1.65 -16.45
C GLY A 18 12.23 1.15 -16.05
N ASN A 19 13.10 2.06 -15.63
CA ASN A 19 14.46 1.77 -15.17
C ASN A 19 14.58 1.70 -13.63
N SER A 20 13.45 1.59 -12.93
CA SER A 20 13.37 1.58 -11.47
C SER A 20 12.66 0.33 -10.95
N ILE A 21 12.91 0.00 -9.70
CA ILE A 21 12.22 -1.07 -8.98
C ILE A 21 11.27 -0.40 -7.98
N LYS A 22 9.99 -0.76 -8.00
CA LYS A 22 9.00 -0.30 -7.03
C LYS A 22 8.88 -1.34 -5.92
N PHE A 23 8.94 -0.88 -4.67
CA PHE A 23 8.73 -1.71 -3.49
C PHE A 23 7.40 -2.46 -3.55
N GLY A 24 7.40 -3.74 -3.20
CA GLY A 24 6.18 -4.49 -2.91
C GLY A 24 5.63 -4.15 -1.53
N LEU A 25 4.31 -4.18 -1.37
CA LEU A 25 3.68 -3.91 -0.07
C LEU A 25 3.98 -5.02 0.96
N GLU A 26 4.18 -6.26 0.52
CA GLU A 26 4.54 -7.39 1.40
C GLU A 26 5.89 -7.17 2.09
N ALA A 27 6.81 -6.46 1.41
CA ALA A 27 8.14 -6.15 1.93
C ALA A 27 8.12 -5.09 3.05
N VAL A 28 6.98 -4.43 3.30
CA VAL A 28 6.83 -3.50 4.42
C VAL A 28 6.65 -4.31 5.71
N LYS A 29 7.60 -4.14 6.64
CA LYS A 29 7.59 -4.85 7.93
C LYS A 29 6.27 -4.66 8.67
N GLY A 30 5.59 -5.77 8.96
CA GLY A 30 4.35 -5.79 9.72
C GLY A 30 3.06 -5.66 8.90
N VAL A 31 3.14 -5.61 7.56
CA VAL A 31 1.96 -5.66 6.68
C VAL A 31 1.55 -7.10 6.41
N GLY A 32 2.48 -7.93 5.91
CA GLY A 32 2.22 -9.34 5.61
C GLY A 32 1.33 -9.55 4.36
N VAL A 33 1.20 -10.81 3.94
CA VAL A 33 0.55 -11.17 2.68
C VAL A 33 -0.97 -10.93 2.71
N ASP A 34 -1.66 -11.31 3.79
CA ASP A 34 -3.13 -11.19 3.89
C ASP A 34 -3.61 -9.74 3.79
N ALA A 35 -2.91 -8.81 4.45
CA ALA A 35 -3.21 -7.39 4.36
C ALA A 35 -2.91 -6.85 2.97
N THR A 36 -1.79 -7.27 2.39
CA THR A 36 -1.35 -6.84 1.05
C THR A 36 -2.34 -7.27 -0.03
N GLU A 37 -2.78 -8.53 -0.01
CA GLU A 37 -3.80 -9.04 -0.91
C GLU A 37 -5.12 -8.29 -0.74
N SER A 38 -5.55 -8.05 0.50
CA SER A 38 -6.75 -7.24 0.78
C SER A 38 -6.66 -5.85 0.18
N ILE A 39 -5.50 -5.18 0.29
CA ILE A 39 -5.28 -3.84 -0.26
C ILE A 39 -5.39 -3.86 -1.79
N ILE A 40 -4.72 -4.80 -2.45
CA ILE A 40 -4.71 -4.89 -3.91
C ILE A 40 -6.08 -5.28 -4.45
N SER A 41 -6.78 -6.23 -3.80
CA SER A 41 -8.13 -6.63 -4.21
C SER A 41 -9.13 -5.50 -4.05
N THR A 42 -9.06 -4.76 -2.94
CA THR A 42 -9.96 -3.64 -2.66
C THR A 42 -9.67 -2.45 -3.57
N ARG A 43 -8.39 -2.18 -3.90
CA ARG A 43 -8.00 -1.19 -4.90
C ARG A 43 -8.60 -1.53 -6.26
N GLY A 44 -8.39 -2.76 -6.75
CA GLY A 44 -8.84 -3.17 -8.09
C GLY A 44 -8.42 -2.15 -9.15
N THR A 45 -9.40 -1.63 -9.91
CA THR A 45 -9.21 -0.55 -10.90
C THR A 45 -9.53 0.85 -10.36
N SER A 46 -9.92 0.97 -9.09
CA SER A 46 -10.31 2.22 -8.44
C SER A 46 -9.26 2.62 -7.39
N PRO A 47 -8.35 3.57 -7.71
CA PRO A 47 -7.34 4.04 -6.77
C PRO A 47 -7.97 4.57 -5.47
N PHE A 48 -7.23 4.47 -4.38
CA PHE A 48 -7.60 5.15 -3.15
C PHE A 48 -7.40 6.65 -3.32
N ILE A 49 -8.37 7.45 -2.87
CA ILE A 49 -8.34 8.92 -3.04
C ILE A 49 -8.04 9.68 -1.76
N SER A 50 -8.16 9.05 -0.59
CA SER A 50 -7.85 9.61 0.71
C SER A 50 -7.57 8.52 1.73
N LEU A 51 -7.02 8.90 2.89
CA LEU A 51 -6.84 7.96 4.00
C LEU A 51 -8.20 7.42 4.50
N GLU A 52 -9.24 8.26 4.49
CA GLU A 52 -10.60 7.86 4.83
C GLU A 52 -11.15 6.82 3.84
N ASP A 53 -10.99 7.06 2.53
CA ASP A 53 -11.37 6.10 1.48
C ASP A 53 -10.65 4.76 1.65
N PHE A 54 -9.34 4.80 1.98
CA PHE A 54 -8.57 3.59 2.26
C PHE A 54 -9.13 2.80 3.45
N VAL A 55 -9.33 3.44 4.60
CA VAL A 55 -9.76 2.72 5.82
C VAL A 55 -11.22 2.28 5.75
N THR A 56 -12.08 2.99 5.01
CA THR A 56 -13.51 2.63 4.87
C THR A 56 -13.75 1.48 3.90
N ARG A 57 -12.89 1.33 2.88
CA ARG A 57 -13.00 0.25 1.88
C ARG A 57 -12.37 -1.07 2.32
N LEU A 58 -11.50 -1.07 3.32
CA LEU A 58 -10.72 -2.24 3.72
C LEU A 58 -11.35 -3.04 4.86
N ASP A 59 -11.10 -4.34 4.85
CA ASP A 59 -11.43 -5.22 5.97
C ASP A 59 -10.46 -4.96 7.13
N SER A 60 -10.97 -4.34 8.19
CA SER A 60 -10.21 -4.00 9.40
C SER A 60 -9.62 -5.20 10.15
N GLN A 61 -10.13 -6.43 9.91
CA GLN A 61 -9.52 -7.65 10.47
C GLN A 61 -8.19 -7.98 9.77
N LYS A 62 -8.08 -7.70 8.47
CA LYS A 62 -6.87 -7.91 7.67
C LYS A 62 -5.93 -6.72 7.76
N VAL A 63 -6.47 -5.51 7.65
CA VAL A 63 -5.71 -4.26 7.70
C VAL A 63 -6.01 -3.54 9.03
N ASN A 64 -5.38 -4.05 10.09
CA ASN A 64 -5.54 -3.49 11.43
C ASN A 64 -4.68 -2.24 11.66
N LYS A 65 -4.81 -1.62 12.85
CA LYS A 65 -4.04 -0.42 13.23
C LYS A 65 -2.52 -0.57 13.07
N LYS A 66 -1.95 -1.73 13.39
CA LYS A 66 -0.50 -1.94 13.26
C LYS A 66 -0.04 -1.94 11.80
N VAL A 67 -0.81 -2.59 10.93
CA VAL A 67 -0.58 -2.59 9.48
C VAL A 67 -0.65 -1.15 8.94
N LEU A 68 -1.68 -0.40 9.33
CA LEU A 68 -1.87 0.98 8.92
C LEU A 68 -0.68 1.87 9.34
N GLU A 69 -0.25 1.76 10.60
CA GLU A 69 0.93 2.49 11.09
C GLU A 69 2.22 2.12 10.33
N SER A 70 2.42 0.84 10.01
CA SER A 70 3.57 0.39 9.21
C SER A 70 3.56 1.00 7.81
N LEU A 71 2.42 1.01 7.13
CA LEU A 71 2.27 1.60 5.80
C LEU A 71 2.51 3.12 5.80
N ILE A 72 2.00 3.82 6.81
CA ILE A 72 2.23 5.27 6.98
C ILE A 72 3.73 5.53 7.21
N LYS A 73 4.36 4.81 8.14
CA LYS A 73 5.78 4.98 8.46
C LYS A 73 6.71 4.61 7.31
N SER A 74 6.28 3.75 6.39
CA SER A 74 7.06 3.38 5.20
C SER A 74 6.90 4.37 4.03
N GLY A 75 6.10 5.42 4.18
CA GLY A 75 5.82 6.39 3.11
C GLY A 75 4.83 5.88 2.05
N ALA A 76 4.07 4.81 2.33
CA ALA A 76 3.14 4.23 1.35
C ALA A 76 1.97 5.16 0.99
N PHE A 77 1.78 6.22 1.78
CA PHE A 77 0.74 7.23 1.62
C PHE A 77 1.27 8.58 1.11
N ASP A 78 2.57 8.73 0.89
CA ASP A 78 3.19 10.04 0.57
C ASP A 78 2.67 10.62 -0.75
N LEU A 79 2.30 9.76 -1.70
CA LEU A 79 1.72 10.17 -2.99
C LEU A 79 0.19 10.36 -2.94
N LEU A 80 -0.47 9.91 -1.87
CA LEU A 80 -1.90 10.11 -1.65
C LEU A 80 -2.20 11.51 -1.12
N ILE A 81 -1.31 12.03 -0.28
CA ILE A 81 -1.43 13.33 0.35
C ILE A 81 -0.75 14.36 -0.56
N LYS A 82 -1.50 14.97 -1.48
CA LYS A 82 -1.02 16.19 -2.14
C LYS A 82 -1.05 17.34 -1.12
N THR A 83 0.10 17.65 -0.52
CA THR A 83 0.37 18.99 0.03
C THR A 83 0.72 19.97 -1.07
#